data_AF-A0A8H5LZD6-F1
#
_entry.id   AF-A0A8H5LZD6-F1
#
_cell.length_a   1.000
_cell.length_b   1.000
_cell.length_c   1.000
_cell.angle_alpha   90.00
_cell.angle_beta   90.00
_cell.angle_gamma   90.00
#
_symmetry.space_group_name_H-M   'P 1'
#
loop_
_entity.id
_entity.type
_entity.pdbx_description
1 polymer ?
#
loop_
_entity_poly.entity_id
_entity_poly.type
_entity_poly.pdbx_seq_one_letter_code
_entity_poly.pdbx_strand_id
1 'polypeptide(L)'
;MHALSILTAFAAAFSLAQANPTARAGRPTGGPAVASLTVFSGPFTCASSSTSPPTTGEAGASTTVSITEDSCTIVDIPFGGVMTSTLTQEPKTGTAGCWLQIYTESGCGLTLTNEFHGFPYNGLAVGSAVDCATPPLISYGAAEVLCA
;
A
#
# COMPACT_ATOMS: atom_id res chain seq x y z
N MET A 1 56.33 46.57 -45.81
CA MET A 1 55.83 47.25 -44.60
C MET A 1 54.63 46.43 -44.11
N HIS A 2 54.84 45.25 -43.52
CA HIS A 2 54.96 44.99 -42.08
C HIS A 2 53.96 45.79 -41.21
N ALA A 3 52.84 45.15 -40.86
CA ALA A 3 52.15 45.38 -39.60
C ALA A 3 51.41 44.09 -39.20
N LEU A 4 52.11 43.29 -38.39
CA LEU A 4 51.54 42.28 -37.49
C LEU A 4 50.56 43.00 -36.55
N SER A 5 49.37 42.43 -36.32
CA SER A 5 48.61 42.73 -35.11
C SER A 5 47.92 41.45 -34.64
N ILE A 6 48.59 40.85 -33.67
CA ILE A 6 48.15 39.74 -32.83
C ILE A 6 47.07 40.33 -31.90
N LEU A 7 45.83 39.87 -32.01
CA LEU A 7 44.85 40.06 -30.95
C LEU A 7 44.62 38.73 -30.24
N THR A 8 44.83 38.80 -28.94
CA THR A 8 44.89 37.77 -27.93
C THR A 8 43.60 36.99 -27.77
N ALA A 9 43.75 35.68 -27.54
CA ALA A 9 42.70 34.73 -27.22
C ALA A 9 42.03 35.06 -25.88
N PHE A 10 40.70 35.09 -25.87
CA PHE A 10 39.89 34.86 -24.67
C PHE A 10 39.20 33.51 -24.84
N ALA A 11 39.89 32.44 -24.45
CA ALA A 11 39.25 31.14 -24.25
C ALA A 11 38.49 31.20 -22.93
N ALA A 12 37.20 31.52 -22.99
CA ALA A 12 36.30 31.31 -21.86
C ALA A 12 36.15 29.80 -21.68
N ALA A 13 36.85 29.25 -20.69
CA ALA A 13 36.61 27.90 -20.21
C ALA A 13 35.22 27.86 -19.57
N PHE A 14 34.20 27.61 -20.38
CA PHE A 14 32.92 27.10 -19.88
C PHE A 14 33.18 25.68 -19.39
N SER A 15 33.45 25.55 -18.10
CA SER A 15 33.33 24.28 -17.38
C SER A 15 31.87 23.85 -17.46
N LEU A 16 31.51 23.13 -18.53
CA LEU A 16 30.35 22.26 -18.51
C LEU A 16 30.64 21.25 -17.40
N ALA A 17 30.02 21.47 -16.24
CA ALA A 17 29.87 20.43 -15.25
C ALA A 17 29.35 19.21 -16.00
N GLN A 18 30.20 18.19 -16.13
CA GLN A 18 29.76 16.88 -16.59
C GLN A 18 28.63 16.49 -15.65
N ALA A 19 27.39 16.53 -16.14
CA ALA A 19 26.27 15.93 -15.47
C ALA A 19 26.65 14.48 -15.24
N ASN A 20 27.02 14.17 -14.00
CA ASN A 20 27.29 12.83 -13.56
C ASN A 20 25.96 12.07 -13.79
N PRO A 21 25.90 11.04 -14.65
CA PRO A 21 24.68 10.28 -14.87
C PRO A 21 24.45 9.31 -13.69
N THR A 22 24.57 9.80 -12.46
CA THR A 22 24.21 9.05 -11.28
C THR A 22 22.70 9.17 -11.08
N ALA A 23 22.02 8.06 -11.40
CA ALA A 23 20.64 7.73 -11.06
C ALA A 23 19.57 8.66 -11.66
N ARG A 24 19.26 8.45 -12.95
CA ARG A 24 17.88 8.65 -13.39
C ARG A 24 17.03 7.72 -12.52
N ALA A 25 16.19 8.26 -11.65
CA ALA A 25 15.19 7.47 -10.95
C ALA A 25 14.47 6.61 -12.00
N GLY A 26 14.65 5.29 -11.92
CA GLY A 26 14.02 4.37 -12.85
C GLY A 26 12.53 4.63 -12.85
N ARG A 27 11.89 4.56 -14.02
CA ARG A 27 10.42 4.58 -14.08
C ARG A 27 9.91 3.53 -13.08
N PRO A 28 8.90 3.83 -12.25
CA PRO A 28 8.31 2.83 -11.37
C PRO A 28 8.03 1.55 -12.15
N THR A 29 8.60 0.45 -11.71
CA THR A 29 8.36 -0.90 -12.22
C THR A 29 7.38 -1.63 -11.29
N GLY A 30 6.54 -2.50 -11.83
CA GLY A 30 5.52 -3.22 -11.05
C GLY A 30 4.08 -2.82 -11.39
N GLY A 31 3.14 -3.67 -11.01
CA GLY A 31 1.69 -3.45 -11.15
C GLY A 31 1.07 -2.91 -9.87
N PRO A 32 -0.26 -2.76 -9.82
CA PRO A 32 -0.95 -2.52 -8.55
C PRO A 32 -0.66 -3.66 -7.58
N ALA A 33 -0.58 -3.38 -6.28
CA ALA A 33 -0.56 -4.42 -5.28
C ALA A 33 -1.86 -5.23 -5.34
N VAL A 34 -1.77 -6.51 -4.96
CA VAL A 34 -2.94 -7.38 -4.80
C VAL A 34 -2.82 -8.09 -3.47
N ALA A 35 -3.87 -8.09 -2.68
CA ALA A 35 -3.92 -8.79 -1.40
C ALA A 35 -5.02 -9.85 -1.36
N SER A 36 -4.81 -10.85 -0.52
CA SER A 36 -5.82 -11.81 -0.11
C SER A 36 -6.33 -11.42 1.27
N LEU A 37 -7.54 -10.86 1.34
CA LEU A 37 -8.23 -10.53 2.59
C LEU A 37 -9.03 -11.75 3.05
N THR A 38 -8.85 -12.16 4.29
CA THR A 38 -9.71 -13.14 4.96
C THR A 38 -10.46 -12.46 6.10
N VAL A 39 -11.78 -12.55 6.06
CA VAL A 39 -12.68 -12.07 7.10
C VAL A 39 -13.16 -13.25 7.91
N PHE A 40 -13.11 -13.14 9.23
CA PHE A 40 -13.60 -14.12 10.19
C PHE A 40 -14.84 -13.55 10.87
N SER A 41 -15.91 -14.34 10.95
CA SER A 41 -17.22 -13.87 11.41
C SER A 41 -17.27 -13.49 12.89
N GLY A 42 -16.27 -13.89 13.68
CA GLY A 42 -16.20 -13.62 15.11
C GLY A 42 -17.25 -14.39 15.94
N PRO A 43 -17.44 -13.97 17.20
CA PRO A 43 -16.74 -12.86 17.87
C PRO A 43 -15.31 -13.26 18.27
N PHE A 44 -14.31 -12.45 17.90
CA PHE A 44 -12.92 -12.66 18.31
C PHE A 44 -12.20 -11.33 18.47
N THR A 45 -11.24 -11.26 19.39
CA THR A 45 -10.37 -10.10 19.57
C THR A 45 -8.93 -10.56 19.42
N CYS A 46 -8.18 -9.89 18.54
CA CYS A 46 -6.76 -10.15 18.37
C CYS A 46 -6.01 -9.92 19.69
N ALA A 47 -5.26 -10.93 20.15
CA ALA A 47 -4.40 -10.77 21.32
C ALA A 47 -3.28 -9.73 21.08
N SER A 48 -2.83 -9.63 19.83
CA SER A 48 -1.95 -8.57 19.34
C SER A 48 -2.13 -8.41 17.83
N SER A 49 -1.67 -7.29 17.26
CA SER A 49 -1.76 -7.03 15.82
C SER A 49 -0.88 -7.94 14.95
N SER A 50 0.07 -8.66 15.56
CA SER A 50 1.02 -9.56 14.87
C SER A 50 0.71 -11.04 15.05
N THR A 51 -0.38 -11.38 15.75
CA THR A 51 -0.78 -12.77 16.01
C THR A 51 -2.03 -13.10 15.22
N SER A 52 -1.89 -13.94 14.19
CA SER A 52 -3.05 -14.35 13.39
C SER A 52 -4.15 -15.00 14.21
N PRO A 53 -5.43 -14.81 13.83
CA PRO A 53 -6.53 -15.53 14.44
C PRO A 53 -6.32 -17.05 14.35
N PRO A 54 -6.72 -17.80 15.38
CA PRO A 54 -6.66 -19.26 15.37
C PRO A 54 -7.52 -19.85 14.25
N THR A 55 -6.99 -20.87 13.56
CA THR A 55 -7.69 -21.59 12.48
C THR A 55 -8.61 -22.69 12.99
N THR A 56 -8.62 -22.94 14.30
CA THR A 56 -9.42 -23.98 15.00
C THR A 56 -10.91 -23.61 15.15
N GLY A 57 -11.38 -22.56 14.48
CA GLY A 57 -12.78 -22.14 14.44
C GLY A 57 -13.20 -21.16 15.54
N GLU A 58 -12.31 -20.85 16.48
CA GLU A 58 -12.54 -19.88 17.57
C GLU A 58 -12.80 -18.45 17.04
N ALA A 59 -12.27 -18.12 15.86
CA ALA A 59 -12.53 -16.86 15.18
C ALA A 59 -13.84 -16.86 14.36
N GLY A 60 -14.58 -17.97 14.35
CA GLY A 60 -15.79 -18.15 13.54
C GLY A 60 -15.51 -18.66 12.13
N ALA A 61 -16.51 -18.56 11.25
CA ALA A 61 -16.38 -18.93 9.84
C ALA A 61 -15.55 -17.89 9.09
N SER A 62 -14.78 -18.32 8.08
CA SER A 62 -13.96 -17.42 7.28
C SER A 62 -14.43 -17.32 5.83
N THR A 63 -14.26 -16.14 5.25
CA THR A 63 -14.41 -15.88 3.81
C THR A 63 -13.17 -15.17 3.30
N THR A 64 -12.65 -15.59 2.16
CA THR A 64 -11.45 -15.00 1.56
C THR A 64 -11.78 -14.36 0.21
N VAL A 65 -11.29 -13.16 -0.01
CA VAL A 65 -11.46 -12.38 -1.24
C VAL A 65 -10.13 -11.78 -1.68
N SER A 66 -9.98 -11.56 -2.99
CA SER A 66 -8.85 -10.82 -3.52
C SER A 66 -9.21 -9.33 -3.65
N ILE A 67 -8.27 -8.45 -3.28
CA ILE A 67 -8.41 -7.00 -3.35
C ILE A 67 -7.22 -6.45 -4.13
N THR A 68 -7.50 -5.63 -5.14
CA THR A 68 -6.46 -4.93 -5.91
C THR A 68 -6.30 -3.50 -5.37
N GLU A 69 -5.09 -2.97 -5.39
CA GLU A 69 -4.78 -1.58 -5.05
C GLU A 69 -5.71 -0.61 -5.78
N ASP A 70 -6.19 0.41 -5.07
CA ASP A 70 -7.11 1.45 -5.56
C ASP A 70 -8.43 0.91 -6.15
N SER A 71 -8.81 -0.33 -5.81
CA SER A 71 -10.07 -0.94 -6.19
C SER A 71 -10.93 -1.25 -4.96
N CYS A 72 -12.18 -0.80 -5.00
CA CYS A 72 -13.13 -1.08 -3.95
C CYS A 72 -13.70 -2.50 -4.06
N THR A 73 -13.57 -3.29 -3.01
CA THR A 73 -14.16 -4.62 -2.89
C THR A 73 -15.25 -4.61 -1.84
N ILE A 74 -16.48 -4.98 -2.24
CA ILE A 74 -17.59 -5.14 -1.30
C ILE A 74 -17.39 -6.42 -0.50
N VAL A 75 -17.40 -6.30 0.82
CA VAL A 75 -17.19 -7.40 1.76
C VAL A 75 -18.14 -7.24 2.94
N ASP A 76 -18.52 -8.34 3.57
CA ASP A 76 -19.29 -8.29 4.82
C ASP A 76 -18.35 -8.60 5.98
N ILE A 77 -18.05 -7.58 6.77
CA ILE A 77 -17.27 -7.71 8.01
C ILE A 77 -18.25 -7.51 9.16
N PRO A 78 -18.70 -8.59 9.81
CA PRO A 78 -19.70 -8.50 10.86
C PRO A 78 -19.13 -7.84 12.12
N PHE A 79 -20.04 -7.34 12.95
CA PHE A 79 -19.70 -6.85 14.29
C PHE A 79 -18.92 -7.91 15.08
N GLY A 80 -17.76 -7.53 15.62
CA GLY A 80 -16.89 -8.43 16.38
C GLY A 80 -16.11 -9.44 15.52
N GLY A 81 -16.21 -9.33 14.19
CA GLY A 81 -15.36 -10.06 13.26
C GLY A 81 -13.93 -9.54 13.28
N VAL A 82 -13.00 -10.36 12.79
CA VAL A 82 -11.59 -9.99 12.63
C VAL A 82 -11.12 -10.28 11.22
N MET A 83 -10.02 -9.69 10.83
CA MET A 83 -9.49 -9.86 9.49
C MET A 83 -7.99 -10.16 9.50
N THR A 84 -7.56 -10.88 8.47
CA THR A 84 -6.17 -10.96 8.07
C THR A 84 -6.05 -10.59 6.60
N SER A 85 -4.92 -10.00 6.20
CA SER A 85 -4.69 -9.73 4.79
C SER A 85 -3.24 -9.96 4.44
N THR A 86 -2.96 -10.53 3.28
CA THR A 86 -1.59 -10.83 2.84
C THR A 86 -1.38 -10.36 1.41
N LEU A 87 -0.30 -9.62 1.16
CA LEU A 87 0.10 -9.23 -0.18
C LEU A 87 0.46 -10.46 -1.00
N THR A 88 -0.21 -10.63 -2.12
CA THR A 88 0.01 -11.66 -3.15
C THR A 88 0.73 -11.10 -4.38
N GLN A 89 0.73 -9.78 -4.54
CA GLN A 89 1.51 -9.04 -5.53
C GLN A 89 2.05 -7.75 -4.88
N GLU A 90 3.32 -7.45 -5.13
CA GLU A 90 3.99 -6.25 -4.62
C GLU A 90 3.46 -4.99 -5.31
N PRO A 91 3.38 -3.86 -4.59
CA PRO A 91 3.06 -2.57 -5.22
C PRO A 91 4.19 -2.13 -6.16
N LYS A 92 3.93 -1.06 -6.91
CA LYS A 92 4.95 -0.39 -7.73
C LYS A 92 6.21 -0.07 -6.92
N THR A 93 7.37 -0.20 -7.56
CA THR A 93 8.67 0.17 -6.97
C THR A 93 8.67 1.64 -6.53
N GLY A 94 9.14 1.89 -5.32
CA GLY A 94 9.18 3.23 -4.71
C GLY A 94 7.97 3.56 -3.83
N THR A 95 7.01 2.65 -3.70
CA THR A 95 5.95 2.72 -2.67
C THR A 95 6.58 2.74 -1.27
N ALA A 96 6.12 3.61 -0.39
CA ALA A 96 6.63 3.75 0.97
C ALA A 96 5.86 2.88 1.99
N GLY A 97 4.58 2.64 1.74
CA GLY A 97 3.71 1.82 2.60
C GLY A 97 2.45 1.33 1.89
N CYS A 98 1.84 0.29 2.45
CA CYS A 98 0.51 -0.16 2.06
C CYS A 98 -0.36 -0.36 3.30
N TRP A 99 -1.67 -0.15 3.14
CA TRP A 99 -2.67 -0.34 4.19
C TRP A 99 -3.86 -1.11 3.63
N LEU A 100 -4.42 -2.01 4.44
CA LEU A 100 -5.80 -2.47 4.26
C LEU A 100 -6.71 -1.40 4.84
N GLN A 101 -7.57 -0.81 4.01
CA GLN A 101 -8.61 0.11 4.46
C GLN A 101 -9.97 -0.58 4.41
N ILE A 102 -10.79 -0.38 5.43
CA ILE A 102 -12.16 -0.88 5.51
C ILE A 102 -13.13 0.28 5.67
N TYR A 103 -14.36 0.12 5.22
CA TYR A 103 -15.38 1.16 5.17
C TYR A 103 -16.70 0.70 5.79
N THR A 104 -17.35 1.55 6.57
CA THR A 104 -18.59 1.19 7.28
C THR A 104 -19.76 0.91 6.33
N GLU A 105 -19.78 1.55 5.16
CA GLU A 105 -20.79 1.34 4.12
C GLU A 105 -20.30 0.39 3.00
N SER A 106 -21.22 0.02 2.10
CA SER A 106 -20.91 -0.75 0.89
C SER A 106 -20.33 0.15 -0.21
N GLY A 107 -19.14 0.68 0.04
CA GLY A 107 -18.37 1.49 -0.90
C GLY A 107 -17.14 2.11 -0.24
N CYS A 108 -16.16 2.52 -1.04
CA CYS A 108 -14.87 3.04 -0.57
C CYS A 108 -14.75 4.57 -0.70
N GLY A 109 -15.87 5.24 -1.00
CA GLY A 109 -15.93 6.70 -1.07
C GLY A 109 -16.14 7.32 0.31
N LEU A 110 -15.32 8.29 0.69
CA LEU A 110 -15.47 9.01 1.95
C LEU A 110 -16.72 9.91 1.92
N THR A 111 -17.60 9.70 2.89
CA THR A 111 -18.81 10.53 3.11
C THR A 111 -18.93 10.83 4.60
N LEU A 112 -19.93 11.62 4.99
CA LEU A 112 -20.21 11.88 6.42
C LEU A 112 -20.61 10.62 7.20
N THR A 113 -21.06 9.58 6.51
CA THR A 113 -21.57 8.33 7.11
C THR A 113 -20.69 7.12 6.83
N ASN A 114 -19.76 7.24 5.87
CA ASN A 114 -18.81 6.21 5.52
C ASN A 114 -17.43 6.48 6.14
N GLU A 115 -17.25 5.95 7.34
CA GLU A 115 -15.99 6.02 8.07
C GLU A 115 -15.04 4.94 7.55
N PHE A 116 -13.73 5.21 7.61
CA PHE A 116 -12.72 4.26 7.21
C PHE A 116 -11.71 3.98 8.34
N HIS A 117 -11.20 2.75 8.36
CA HIS A 117 -10.12 2.36 9.26
C HIS A 117 -9.00 1.66 8.49
N GLY A 118 -7.77 2.09 8.72
CA GLY A 118 -6.57 1.59 8.04
C GLY A 118 -5.71 0.71 8.94
N PHE A 119 -5.25 -0.42 8.40
CA PHE A 119 -4.33 -1.34 9.05
C PHE A 119 -3.06 -1.48 8.20
N PRO A 120 -1.88 -1.12 8.72
CA PRO A 120 -0.64 -1.16 7.94
C PRO A 120 -0.20 -2.60 7.71
N TYR A 121 0.26 -2.90 6.50
CA TYR A 121 1.02 -4.12 6.26
C TYR A 121 2.39 -4.02 6.92
N ASN A 122 2.92 -5.14 7.40
CA ASN A 122 4.26 -5.23 8.01
C ASN A 122 5.44 -5.14 7.00
N GLY A 123 5.14 -4.87 5.73
CA GLY A 123 6.11 -4.72 4.64
C GLY A 123 5.40 -4.58 3.28
N LEU A 124 6.18 -4.60 2.20
CA LEU A 124 5.69 -4.43 0.82
C LEU A 124 5.97 -5.63 -0.09
N ALA A 125 6.64 -6.65 0.43
CA ALA A 125 6.95 -7.84 -0.35
C ALA A 125 5.73 -8.77 -0.40
N VAL A 126 5.73 -9.71 -1.35
CA VAL A 126 4.77 -10.82 -1.31
C VAL A 126 4.90 -11.56 0.03
N GLY A 127 3.79 -11.82 0.69
CA GLY A 127 3.74 -12.42 2.02
C GLY A 127 3.73 -11.41 3.17
N SER A 128 4.00 -10.12 2.93
CA SER A 128 3.75 -9.09 3.93
C SER A 128 2.26 -9.02 4.27
N ALA A 129 1.94 -8.80 5.54
CA ALA A 129 0.61 -9.05 6.07
C ALA A 129 0.12 -7.99 7.06
N VAL A 130 -1.20 -7.90 7.13
CA VAL A 130 -1.97 -7.47 8.30
C VAL A 130 -2.31 -8.77 9.03
N ASP A 131 -1.55 -9.11 10.07
CA ASP A 131 -1.62 -10.43 10.70
C ASP A 131 -2.93 -10.63 11.47
N CYS A 132 -3.42 -9.59 12.15
CA CYS A 132 -4.73 -9.60 12.81
C CYS A 132 -5.26 -8.18 13.01
N ALA A 133 -6.36 -7.86 12.34
CA ALA A 133 -7.08 -6.61 12.47
C ALA A 133 -8.40 -6.83 13.22
N THR A 134 -8.53 -6.23 14.41
CA THR A 134 -9.82 -6.09 15.10
C THR A 134 -10.36 -4.70 14.81
N PRO A 135 -11.34 -4.56 13.90
CA PRO A 135 -11.97 -3.27 13.68
C PRO A 135 -12.75 -2.82 14.92
N PRO A 136 -13.05 -1.51 15.04
CA PRO A 136 -14.02 -1.03 16.03
C PRO A 136 -15.30 -1.86 15.99
N LEU A 137 -15.96 -2.00 17.14
CA LEU A 137 -17.16 -2.83 17.35
C LEU A 137 -18.39 -2.27 16.61
N ILE A 138 -18.34 -2.27 15.28
CA ILE A 138 -19.38 -1.96 14.29
C ILE A 138 -19.12 -2.86 13.05
N SER A 139 -20.08 -2.93 12.12
CA SER A 139 -19.93 -3.68 10.86
C SER A 139 -19.29 -2.83 9.76
N TYR A 140 -18.64 -3.48 8.79
CA TYR A 140 -18.05 -2.85 7.60
C TYR A 140 -18.53 -3.54 6.32
N GLY A 141 -18.72 -2.74 5.27
CA GLY A 141 -19.32 -3.17 4.01
C GLY A 141 -18.37 -3.16 2.81
N ALA A 142 -17.17 -2.63 2.95
CA ALA A 142 -16.18 -2.62 1.88
C ALA A 142 -14.75 -2.58 2.40
N ALA A 143 -13.82 -2.95 1.53
CA ALA A 143 -12.39 -2.89 1.78
C ALA A 143 -11.62 -2.52 0.50
N GLU A 144 -10.50 -1.85 0.66
CA GLU A 144 -9.53 -1.60 -0.40
C GLU A 144 -8.09 -1.76 0.10
N VAL A 145 -7.16 -1.91 -0.82
CA VAL A 145 -5.73 -1.78 -0.54
C VAL A 145 -5.30 -0.41 -1.04
N LEU A 146 -4.68 0.38 -0.17
CA LEU A 146 -4.11 1.68 -0.52
C LEU A 146 -2.59 1.61 -0.34
N CYS A 147 -1.83 2.02 -1.36
CA CYS A 147 -0.37 2.04 -1.33
C CYS A 147 0.17 3.42 -1.75
N ALA A 148 1.07 3.99 -0.94
CA ALA A 148 1.62 5.33 -1.13
C ALA A 148 3.12 5.37 -0.82
#